data_AF-A0A914WX73-F1
#
_entry.id   AF-A0A914WX73-F1
#
_cell.length_a   1.000
_cell.length_b   1.000
_cell.length_c   1.000
_cell.angle_alpha   90.00
_cell.angle_beta   90.00
_cell.angle_gamma   90.00
#
_symmetry.space_group_name_H-M   'P 1'
#
loop_
_entity.id
_entity.type
_entity.pdbx_description
1 polymer ?
#
loop_
_entity_poly.entity_id
_entity_poly.type
_entity_poly.pdbx_seq_one_letter_code
_entity_poly.pdbx_strand_id
1 'polypeptide(L)'
;MCTLERWGEFVRLVDPDVITGYNIQNFDIPYVLDRAKHIKASMVEFLGRVKDRPSKIRDAALQSKQMGNRVNKQTNIEGRVQFDVLQVKNQSK
;
A
#
# COMPACT_ATOMS: atom_id res chain seq x y z
N MET A 1 9.81 -14.41 14.52
CA MET A 1 9.14 -13.28 13.85
C MET A 1 10.19 -12.33 13.31
N CYS A 2 10.22 -12.06 12.00
CA CYS A 2 11.19 -11.15 11.37
C CYS A 2 10.75 -9.68 11.52
N THR A 3 11.60 -8.73 11.12
CA THR A 3 11.29 -7.28 11.20
C THR A 3 10.01 -6.92 10.45
N LEU A 4 9.77 -7.50 9.27
CA LEU A 4 8.57 -7.20 8.47
C LEU A 4 7.29 -7.74 9.12
N GLU A 5 7.35 -8.93 9.72
CA GLU A 5 6.20 -9.49 10.45
C GLU A 5 5.85 -8.65 11.69
N ARG A 6 6.87 -8.21 12.44
CA ARG A 6 6.67 -7.28 13.57
C ARG A 6 6.10 -5.94 13.11
N TRP A 7 6.53 -5.43 11.97
CA TRP A 7 5.97 -4.21 11.41
C TRP A 7 4.49 -4.40 11.01
N GLY A 8 4.15 -5.50 10.33
CA GLY A 8 2.76 -5.81 9.99
C GLY A 8 1.87 -5.98 11.24
N GLU A 9 2.40 -6.61 12.29
CA GLU A 9 1.75 -6.70 13.59
C GLU A 9 1.55 -5.32 14.23
N PHE A 10 2.59 -4.48 14.23
CA PHE A 10 2.53 -3.12 14.75
C PHE A 10 1.45 -2.29 14.04
N VAL A 11 1.36 -2.35 12.70
CA VAL A 11 0.30 -1.67 11.95
C VAL A 11 -1.08 -2.12 12.38
N ARG A 12 -1.30 -3.43 12.58
CA ARG A 12 -2.58 -3.96 13.07
C ARG A 12 -2.88 -3.56 14.51
N LEU A 13 -1.85 -3.48 15.37
CA LEU A 13 -1.98 -3.12 16.78
C LEU A 13 -2.32 -1.64 16.96
N VAL A 14 -1.63 -0.76 16.23
CA VAL A 14 -1.90 0.69 16.26
C VAL A 14 -3.23 1.03 15.59
N ASP A 15 -3.66 0.20 14.64
CA ASP A 15 -4.90 0.34 13.87
C ASP A 15 -5.12 1.74 13.26
N PRO A 16 -4.20 2.27 12.44
CA PRO A 16 -4.34 3.60 11.87
C PRO A 16 -5.49 3.70 10.86
N ASP A 17 -6.29 4.76 10.95
CA ASP A 17 -7.32 5.07 9.94
C ASP A 17 -6.71 5.55 8.62
N VAL A 18 -5.59 6.27 8.69
CA VAL A 18 -4.90 6.86 7.53
C VAL A 18 -3.45 6.39 7.49
N ILE A 19 -3.03 5.86 6.34
CA ILE A 19 -1.64 5.59 6.01
C ILE A 19 -1.19 6.66 5.03
N THR A 20 -0.20 7.45 5.42
CA THR A 20 0.32 8.57 4.63
C THR A 20 1.83 8.45 4.41
N GLY A 21 2.35 9.17 3.43
CA GLY A 21 3.77 9.21 3.09
C GLY A 21 4.03 9.79 1.71
N TYR A 22 5.26 9.62 1.21
CA TYR A 22 5.69 10.13 -0.08
C TYR A 22 6.10 8.97 -1.00
N ASN A 23 5.35 8.74 -2.09
CA ASN A 23 5.55 7.64 -3.03
C ASN A 23 5.29 6.23 -2.46
N ILE A 24 4.52 6.14 -1.37
CA ILE A 24 4.20 4.89 -0.68
C ILE A 24 3.43 3.89 -1.56
N GLN A 25 2.59 4.38 -2.47
CA GLN A 25 1.74 3.51 -3.30
C GLN A 25 2.53 2.81 -4.41
N ASN A 26 3.54 3.49 -4.97
CA ASN A 26 4.33 2.97 -6.08
C ASN A 26 5.64 2.29 -5.63
N PHE A 27 6.14 2.60 -4.43
CA PHE A 27 7.41 2.06 -3.92
C PHE A 27 7.25 1.29 -2.61
N ASP A 28 7.03 1.96 -1.47
CA ASP A 28 7.16 1.35 -0.14
C ASP A 28 6.24 0.14 0.09
N ILE A 29 4.93 0.31 -0.09
CA ILE A 29 3.96 -0.76 0.16
C ILE A 29 4.18 -1.93 -0.82
N PRO A 30 4.31 -1.71 -2.14
CA PRO A 30 4.64 -2.79 -3.07
C PRO A 30 5.93 -3.52 -2.70
N TYR A 31 7.00 -2.79 -2.37
CA TYR A 31 8.29 -3.37 -2.05
C TYR A 31 8.24 -4.22 -0.78
N VAL A 32 7.55 -3.75 0.27
CA VAL A 32 7.38 -4.52 1.51
C VAL A 32 6.62 -5.82 1.27
N LEU A 33 5.54 -5.79 0.49
CA LEU A 33 4.77 -7.00 0.16
C LEU A 33 5.58 -7.99 -0.69
N ASP A 34 6.24 -7.50 -1.75
CA ASP A 34 7.09 -8.34 -2.60
C ASP A 34 8.26 -8.94 -1.81
N ARG A 35 8.87 -8.16 -0.91
CA ARG A 35 9.96 -8.63 -0.05
C ARG A 35 9.47 -9.66 0.97
N ALA A 36 8.32 -9.43 1.59
CA ALA A 36 7.70 -10.36 2.53
C ALA A 36 7.42 -11.70 1.86
N LYS A 37 6.88 -11.68 0.63
CA LYS A 37 6.66 -12.88 -0.19
C LYS A 37 7.97 -13.62 -0.48
N HIS A 38 9.03 -12.90 -0.85
CA HIS A 38 10.34 -13.49 -1.12
C HIS A 38 10.93 -14.23 0.10
N ILE A 39 10.76 -13.69 1.31
CA ILE A 39 11.25 -14.31 2.55
C ILE A 39 10.21 -15.22 3.23
N LYS A 40 9.07 -15.48 2.59
CA LYS A 40 7.95 -16.30 3.10
C LYS A 40 7.32 -15.78 4.41
N ALA A 41 7.35 -14.47 4.63
CA ALA A 41 6.68 -13.78 5.74
C ALA A 41 5.21 -13.45 5.40
N SER A 42 4.37 -14.47 5.29
CA SER A 42 2.99 -14.35 4.78
C SER A 42 2.07 -13.45 5.63
N MET A 43 2.36 -13.30 6.93
CA MET A 43 1.54 -12.48 7.84
C MET A 43 1.62 -10.97 7.58
N VAL A 44 2.59 -10.53 6.78
CA VAL A 44 2.72 -9.13 6.37
C VAL A 44 1.66 -8.75 5.33
N GLU A 45 1.15 -9.71 4.57
CA GLU A 45 0.15 -9.45 3.53
C GLU A 45 -1.20 -9.00 4.10
N PHE A 46 -1.45 -9.17 5.39
CA PHE A 46 -2.72 -8.81 6.04
C PHE A 46 -2.63 -7.45 6.71
N LEU A 47 -2.67 -6.38 5.91
CA LEU A 47 -2.59 -4.98 6.39
C LEU A 47 -3.96 -4.31 6.58
N GLY A 48 -5.00 -4.82 5.91
CA GLY A 48 -6.38 -4.33 6.06
C GLY A 48 -7.02 -4.72 7.40
N ARG A 49 -8.18 -4.13 7.69
CA ARG A 49 -9.02 -4.50 8.85
C ARG A 49 -9.82 -5.80 8.61
N VAL A 50 -10.03 -6.18 7.35
CA VAL A 50 -10.69 -7.44 6.99
C VAL A 50 -9.67 -8.59 7.07
N LYS A 51 -9.77 -9.40 8.13
CA LYS A 51 -8.76 -10.42 8.51
C LYS A 51 -8.50 -11.47 7.44
N ASP A 52 -9.53 -11.86 6.69
CA ASP A 52 -9.44 -12.94 5.69
C ASP A 52 -9.11 -12.42 4.28
N ARG A 53 -8.74 -11.14 4.15
CA ARG A 53 -8.38 -10.54 2.86
C ARG A 53 -6.92 -10.08 2.85
N PRO A 54 -6.05 -10.71 2.05
CA PRO A 54 -4.69 -10.23 1.86
C PRO A 54 -4.66 -8.97 0.98
N SER A 55 -3.73 -8.08 1.31
CA SER A 55 -3.31 -6.93 0.50
C SER A 55 -2.50 -7.41 -0.70
N LYS A 56 -3.02 -7.12 -1.88
CA LYS A 56 -2.45 -7.45 -3.18
C LYS A 56 -2.25 -6.17 -3.99
N ILE A 57 -1.14 -6.15 -4.71
CA ILE A 57 -0.79 -5.08 -5.62
C ILE A 57 -1.54 -5.30 -6.94
N ARG A 58 -2.12 -4.25 -7.49
CA ARG A 58 -2.74 -4.21 -8.82
C ARG A 58 -2.24 -2.98 -9.56
N ASP A 59 -2.01 -3.12 -10.85
CA ASP A 59 -1.74 -1.98 -11.70
C ASP A 59 -3.06 -1.26 -12.05
N ALA A 60 -3.07 0.05 -11.86
CA ALA A 60 -4.19 0.93 -12.13
C ALA A 60 -3.76 1.94 -13.21
N ALA A 61 -4.27 1.76 -14.41
CA ALA A 61 -4.09 2.72 -15.50
C ALA A 61 -5.03 3.91 -15.27
N LEU A 62 -4.45 5.09 -15.10
CA LEU A 62 -5.16 6.36 -15.04
C LEU A 62 -4.89 7.12 -16.32
N GLN A 63 -5.93 7.28 -17.14
CA GLN A 63 -5.91 8.05 -18.37
C GLN A 63 -6.90 9.21 -18.28
N SER A 64 -6.42 10.43 -18.45
CA SER A 64 -7.28 11.60 -18.63
C SER A 64 -6.58 12.69 -19.43
N LYS A 65 -7.36 13.60 -20.02
CA LYS A 65 -6.82 14.75 -20.77
C LYS A 65 -5.98 15.68 -19.90
N GLN A 66 -6.31 15.78 -18.61
CA GLN A 66 -5.61 16.66 -17.66
C GLN A 66 -4.40 15.98 -17.01
N MET A 67 -4.51 14.70 -16.62
CA MET A 67 -3.44 14.00 -15.88
C MET A 67 -2.47 13.18 -16.76
N GLY A 68 -2.73 13.10 -18.08
CA GLY A 68 -1.98 12.28 -19.02
C GLY A 68 -2.26 10.78 -18.86
N ASN A 69 -1.36 9.96 -19.40
CA ASN A 69 -1.41 8.51 -19.26
C ASN A 69 -0.40 8.06 -18.20
N ARG A 70 -0.87 7.51 -17.09
CA ARG A 70 -0.02 7.03 -15.99
C ARG A 70 -0.47 5.64 -15.55
N VAL A 71 0.49 4.77 -15.25
CA VAL A 71 0.24 3.48 -14.62
C VAL A 71 0.73 3.61 -13.17
N ASN A 72 -0.20 3.60 -12.22
CA ASN A 72 0.11 3.58 -10.79
C ASN A 72 -0.13 2.18 -10.25
N LYS A 73 0.58 1.83 -9.19
CA LYS A 73 0.26 0.65 -8.39
C LYS A 73 -0.79 1.02 -7.35
N GLN A 74 -1.76 0.14 -7.14
CA GLN A 74 -2.76 0.25 -6.09
C GLN A 74 -2.75 -1.02 -5.26
N THR A 75 -2.68 -0.87 -3.94
CA THR A 75 -2.74 -1.99 -3.00
C THR A 75 -4.05 -1.91 -2.24
N ASN A 76 -4.80 -3.02 -2.11
CA ASN A 76 -6.00 -3.04 -1.27
C ASN A 76 -5.61 -3.12 0.21
N ILE A 77 -6.02 -2.13 0.99
CA ILE A 77 -5.88 -2.10 2.46
C ILE A 77 -7.24 -1.71 3.03
N GLU A 78 -8.14 -2.70 3.11
CA GLU A 78 -9.56 -2.48 3.40
C GLU A 78 -9.76 -1.90 4.81
N GLY A 79 -10.66 -0.93 4.92
CA GLY A 79 -10.93 -0.23 6.17
C GLY A 79 -9.88 0.82 6.57
N ARG A 80 -8.89 1.11 5.71
CA ARG A 80 -7.90 2.19 5.90
C ARG A 80 -7.84 3.08 4.67
N VAL A 81 -7.59 4.37 4.89
CA VAL A 81 -7.38 5.36 3.82
C VAL A 81 -5.89 5.45 3.51
N GLN A 82 -5.52 5.37 2.23
CA GLN A 82 -4.15 5.61 1.76
C GLN A 82 -4.06 7.02 1.18
N PHE A 83 -3.18 7.85 1.74
CA PHE A 83 -2.98 9.23 1.33
C PHE A 83 -1.52 9.45 0.91
N ASP A 84 -1.24 9.33 -0.39
CA ASP A 84 0.12 9.53 -0.92
C ASP A 84 0.31 10.98 -1.38
N VAL A 85 1.26 11.68 -0.74
CA VAL A 85 1.56 13.09 -1.04
C VAL A 85 2.04 13.27 -2.47
N LEU A 86 2.73 12.28 -3.06
CA LEU A 86 3.18 12.35 -4.45
C LEU A 86 2.00 12.33 -5.42
N GLN A 87 0.93 11.59 -5.13
CA GLN A 87 -0.28 11.63 -5.97
C GLN A 87 -0.93 13.01 -5.92
N VAL A 88 -1.04 13.61 -4.74
CA VAL A 88 -1.67 14.94 -4.57
C VAL A 88 -0.92 16.02 -5.36
N LYS A 89 0.42 16.06 -5.24
CA LYS A 89 1.26 17.00 -6.00
C LYS A 89 1.11 16.84 -7.52
N ASN A 90 0.84 15.63 -7.98
CA ASN A 90 0.67 15.32 -9.40
C ASN A 90 -0.73 15.66 -9.92
N GLN A 91 -1.74 15.69 -9.05
CA GLN A 91 -3.11 16.07 -9.37
C GLN A 91 -3.32 17.60 -9.36
N SER A 92 -2.44 18.35 -8.70
CA SER A 92 -2.50 19.81 -8.60
C SER A 92 -1.87 20.56 -9.78
N LYS A 93 -1.53 19.85 -10.87
CA LYS A 93 -1.03 20.42 -12.12
C LYS A 93 -2.03 20.12 -13.23
#